data_AF-A0A6D0DN17-F1
#
_entry.id   AF-A0A6D0DN17-F1
#
_cell.length_a   1.000
_cell.length_b   1.000
_cell.length_c   1.000
_cell.angle_alpha   90.00
_cell.angle_beta   90.00
_cell.angle_gamma   90.00
#
_symmetry.space_group_name_H-M   'P 1'
#
loop_
_entity.id
_entity.type
_entity.pdbx_description
1 polymer ?
#
loop_
_entity_poly.entity_id
_entity_poly.type
_entity_poly.pdbx_seq_one_letter_code
_entity_poly.pdbx_strand_id
1 'polypeptide(L)'
;ALMTSLNGVRFSFNCSMKGFWWVTFFLPILMAIGMGTVFFISTKMLHANSSSSVIISVVLMAIVGIVSIGIFNGTLYSLVMSFLWSNTSFGIHRFKVKLDTTYCIKYAILAFLALLPFLAVAGYIIFDQILNAYDSS
;
A
#
# COMPACT_ATOMS: atom_id res chain seq x y z
N ALA A 1 -12.73 4.84 -25.94
CA ALA A 1 -13.71 4.71 -24.84
C ALA A 1 -14.07 3.24 -24.71
N LEU A 2 -13.98 2.67 -23.50
CA LEU A 2 -14.40 1.29 -23.25
C LEU A 2 -15.89 1.36 -22.88
N MET A 3 -16.74 0.74 -23.69
CA MET A 3 -18.20 0.81 -23.59
C MET A 3 -18.74 -0.59 -23.35
N THR A 4 -19.45 -0.78 -22.25
CA THR A 4 -20.16 -2.02 -21.92
C THR A 4 -21.62 -1.68 -21.71
N SER A 5 -22.54 -2.55 -22.10
CA SER A 5 -23.98 -2.34 -21.86
C SER A 5 -24.60 -3.50 -21.13
N LEU A 6 -25.40 -3.21 -20.11
CA LEU A 6 -26.21 -4.19 -19.39
C LEU A 6 -27.66 -3.75 -19.50
N ASN A 7 -28.56 -4.64 -19.94
CA ASN A 7 -30.00 -4.34 -20.10
C ASN A 7 -30.29 -3.03 -20.86
N GLY A 8 -29.56 -2.77 -21.94
CA GLY A 8 -29.74 -1.56 -22.76
C GLY A 8 -29.17 -0.26 -22.16
N VAL A 9 -28.69 -0.27 -20.91
CA VAL A 9 -28.03 0.89 -20.31
C VAL A 9 -26.54 0.85 -20.59
N ARG A 10 -26.03 1.95 -21.16
CA ARG A 10 -24.62 2.11 -21.54
C ARG A 10 -23.79 2.55 -20.35
N PHE A 11 -22.76 1.79 -20.04
CA PHE A 11 -21.64 2.20 -19.22
C PHE A 11 -20.54 2.69 -20.15
N SER A 12 -20.01 3.87 -19.88
CA SER A 12 -18.84 4.37 -20.59
C SER A 12 -17.76 4.79 -19.64
N PHE A 13 -16.54 4.34 -19.94
CA PHE A 13 -15.32 4.80 -19.30
C PHE A 13 -14.65 5.79 -20.24
N ASN A 14 -14.68 7.06 -19.86
CA ASN A 14 -14.00 8.13 -20.58
C ASN A 14 -12.66 8.43 -19.90
N CYS A 15 -11.67 7.61 -20.20
CA CYS A 15 -10.35 7.71 -19.59
C CYS A 15 -9.39 8.47 -20.51
N SER A 16 -8.77 9.54 -20.01
CA SER A 16 -7.63 10.17 -20.69
C SER A 16 -6.42 9.24 -20.62
N MET A 17 -5.85 8.88 -21.78
CA MET A 17 -4.69 7.99 -21.86
C MET A 17 -3.51 8.53 -21.04
N LYS A 18 -3.26 9.85 -21.09
CA LYS A 18 -2.22 10.51 -20.28
C LYS A 18 -2.51 10.44 -18.78
N GLY A 19 -3.77 10.65 -18.38
CA GLY A 19 -4.20 10.58 -16.98
C GLY A 19 -4.07 9.16 -16.41
N PHE A 20 -4.41 8.15 -17.21
CA PHE A 20 -4.24 6.75 -16.84
C PHE A 20 -2.78 6.41 -16.58
N TRP A 21 -1.90 6.71 -17.54
CA TRP A 21 -0.46 6.45 -17.40
C TRP A 21 0.16 7.16 -16.19
N TRP A 22 -0.29 8.39 -15.91
CA TRP A 22 0.17 9.13 -14.74
C TRP A 22 -0.23 8.44 -13.43
N VAL A 23 -1.51 8.10 -13.27
CA VAL A 23 -2.04 7.53 -12.02
C VAL A 23 -1.58 6.08 -11.82
N THR A 24 -1.47 5.29 -12.89
CA THR A 24 -1.17 3.86 -12.79
C THR A 24 0.32 3.54 -12.72
N PHE A 25 1.20 4.36 -13.31
CA PHE A 25 2.63 4.07 -13.37
C PHE A 25 3.47 5.17 -12.73
N PHE A 26 3.40 6.40 -13.24
CA PHE A 26 4.33 7.46 -12.81
C PHE A 26 4.17 7.81 -11.34
N LEU A 27 2.93 7.95 -10.88
CA LEU A 27 2.61 8.30 -9.50
C LEU A 27 3.07 7.22 -8.50
N PRO A 28 2.77 5.92 -8.67
CA PRO A 28 3.32 4.87 -7.80
C PRO A 28 4.84 4.84 -7.77
N ILE A 29 5.50 5.05 -8.92
CA ILE A 29 6.97 5.09 -8.98
C ILE A 29 7.51 6.26 -8.16
N LEU A 30 6.92 7.46 -8.31
CA LEU A 30 7.32 8.64 -7.55
C LEU A 30 7.14 8.42 -6.04
N MET A 31 6.02 7.79 -5.64
CA MET A 31 5.75 7.46 -4.25
C MET A 31 6.73 6.40 -3.70
N ALA A 32 7.10 5.40 -4.51
CA ALA A 32 8.07 4.38 -4.12
C ALA A 32 9.48 4.97 -3.92
N ILE A 33 9.89 5.90 -4.79
CA ILE A 33 11.15 6.65 -4.62
C ILE A 33 11.11 7.46 -3.31
N GLY A 34 10.01 8.18 -3.05
CA GLY A 34 9.84 8.93 -1.80
C GLY A 34 9.87 8.04 -0.54
N MET A 35 9.27 6.85 -0.61
CA MET A 35 9.37 5.86 0.47
C MET A 35 10.82 5.37 0.64
N GLY A 36 11.53 5.10 -0.45
CA GLY A 36 12.93 4.67 -0.43
C GLY A 36 13.86 5.71 0.19
N THR A 37 13.66 7.00 -0.10
CA THR A 37 14.46 8.08 0.51
C THR A 37 14.19 8.22 2.00
N VAL A 38 12.93 8.11 2.45
CA VAL A 38 12.58 8.11 3.88
C VAL A 38 13.27 6.96 4.59
N PHE A 39 13.19 5.74 4.04
CA PHE A 39 13.82 4.57 4.64
C PHE A 39 15.34 4.71 4.71
N PHE A 40 15.97 5.21 3.63
CA PHE A 40 17.40 5.47 3.60
C PHE A 40 17.82 6.48 4.68
N ILE A 41 17.11 7.60 4.83
CA ILE A 41 17.40 8.60 5.87
C ILE A 41 17.22 7.98 7.26
N SER A 42 16.15 7.20 7.49
CA SER A 42 15.91 6.55 8.77
C SER A 42 17.06 5.62 9.16
N THR A 43 17.58 4.81 8.23
CA THR A 43 18.74 3.93 8.52
C THR A 43 20.00 4.69 8.90
N LYS A 44 20.21 5.90 8.36
CA LYS A 44 21.36 6.74 8.71
C LYS A 44 21.20 7.42 10.07
N MET A 45 19.97 7.80 10.43
CA MET A 45 19.66 8.41 11.73
C MET A 45 19.70 7.38 12.88
N LEU A 46 19.31 6.13 12.60
CA LEU A 46 19.20 5.04 13.59
C LEU A 46 20.50 4.22 13.73
N HIS A 47 21.66 4.85 13.54
CA HIS A 47 22.95 4.17 13.61
C HIS A 47 23.18 3.54 15.00
N ALA A 48 23.23 2.21 15.06
CA ALA A 48 23.37 1.47 16.30
C ALA A 48 24.85 1.17 16.58
N ASN A 49 25.37 1.72 17.68
CA ASN A 49 26.76 1.53 18.11
C ASN A 49 26.93 0.39 19.14
N SER A 50 25.85 -0.29 19.55
CA SER A 50 25.85 -1.31 20.59
C SER A 50 24.80 -2.38 20.32
N SER A 51 25.02 -3.60 20.82
CA SER A 51 24.13 -4.75 20.62
C SER A 51 22.69 -4.48 21.07
N SER A 52 22.50 -3.72 22.16
CA SER A 52 21.17 -3.35 22.67
C SER A 52 20.49 -2.28 21.82
N SER A 53 21.25 -1.37 21.19
CA SER A 53 20.70 -0.35 20.29
C SER A 53 20.35 -0.91 18.91
N VAL A 54 20.92 -2.05 18.51
CA VAL A 54 20.53 -2.77 17.29
C VAL A 54 19.09 -3.28 17.37
N ILE A 55 18.68 -3.86 18.50
CA ILE A 55 17.32 -4.37 18.66
C ILE A 55 16.31 -3.22 18.59
N ILE A 56 16.62 -2.11 19.27
CA ILE A 56 15.78 -0.91 19.29
C ILE A 56 15.67 -0.29 17.89
N SER A 57 16.78 -0.21 17.14
CA SER A 57 16.77 0.35 15.79
C SER A 57 15.97 -0.51 14.82
N VAL A 58 16.06 -1.85 14.93
CA VAL A 58 15.25 -2.78 14.13
C VAL A 58 13.76 -2.59 14.40
N VAL A 59 13.35 -2.49 15.66
CA VAL A 59 11.93 -2.26 16.02
C VAL A 59 11.45 -0.92 15.46
N LEU A 60 12.25 0.15 15.58
CA LEU A 60 11.90 1.46 15.04
C LEU A 60 11.80 1.45 13.51
N MET A 61 12.73 0.78 12.82
CA MET A 61 12.68 0.63 11.37
C MET A 61 11.45 -0.17 10.91
N ALA A 62 11.04 -1.19 11.67
CA ALA A 62 9.82 -1.94 11.39
C ALA A 62 8.57 -1.05 11.49
N ILE A 63 8.48 -0.22 12.53
CA ILE A 63 7.37 0.74 12.71
C ILE A 63 7.33 1.75 11.54
N VAL A 64 8.48 2.34 11.20
CA VAL A 64 8.60 3.25 10.05
C VAL A 64 8.17 2.56 8.75
N GLY A 65 8.58 1.31 8.55
CA GLY A 65 8.20 0.50 7.39
C GLY A 65 6.69 0.29 7.28
N ILE A 66 6.03 -0.11 8.38
CA ILE A 66 4.58 -0.34 8.41
C ILE A 66 3.83 0.95 8.07
N VAL A 67 4.21 2.07 8.68
CA VAL A 67 3.59 3.37 8.43
C VAL A 67 3.78 3.78 6.95
N SER A 68 4.99 3.61 6.42
CA SER A 68 5.32 3.97 5.03
C SER A 68 4.50 3.15 4.02
N ILE A 69 4.41 1.84 4.23
CA ILE A 69 3.61 0.93 3.39
C ILE A 69 2.12 1.26 3.48
N GLY A 70 1.63 1.60 4.68
CA GLY A 70 0.24 2.01 4.90
C GLY A 70 -0.11 3.31 4.17
N ILE A 71 0.78 4.31 4.23
CA ILE A 71 0.63 5.57 3.48
C ILE A 71 0.59 5.26 1.98
N PHE A 72 1.58 4.53 1.46
CA PHE A 72 1.68 4.18 0.04
C PHE A 72 0.41 3.49 -0.49
N ASN A 73 -0.04 2.42 0.17
CA ASN A 73 -1.21 1.68 -0.25
C ASN A 73 -2.51 2.50 -0.10
N GLY A 74 -2.65 3.27 0.99
CA GLY A 74 -3.82 4.12 1.21
C GLY A 74 -3.95 5.23 0.16
N THR A 75 -2.85 5.88 -0.19
CA THR A 75 -2.82 6.91 -1.24
C THR A 75 -3.07 6.34 -2.62
N LEU A 76 -2.43 5.21 -2.96
CA LEU A 76 -2.62 4.56 -4.25
C LEU A 76 -4.07 4.14 -4.44
N TYR A 77 -4.66 3.52 -3.42
CA TYR A 77 -6.06 3.11 -3.47
C TYR A 77 -6.99 4.32 -3.69
N SER A 78 -6.80 5.40 -2.91
CA SER A 78 -7.62 6.60 -3.04
C SER A 78 -7.48 7.25 -4.43
N LEU A 79 -6.28 7.27 -5.01
CA LEU A 79 -6.01 7.92 -6.29
C LEU A 79 -6.52 7.08 -7.48
N VAL A 80 -6.23 5.78 -7.48
CA VAL A 80 -6.71 4.86 -8.51
C VAL A 80 -8.23 4.78 -8.49
N MET A 81 -8.84 4.62 -7.31
CA MET A 81 -10.29 4.52 -7.20
C MET A 81 -10.99 5.83 -7.57
N SER A 82 -10.46 6.99 -7.13
CA SER A 82 -10.98 8.30 -7.53
C SER A 82 -10.87 8.52 -9.04
N PHE A 83 -9.75 8.13 -9.65
CA PHE A 83 -9.52 8.25 -11.09
C PHE A 83 -10.46 7.34 -11.90
N LEU A 84 -10.63 6.07 -11.50
CA LEU A 84 -11.55 5.16 -12.17
C LEU A 84 -12.98 5.69 -12.08
N TRP A 85 -13.43 6.04 -10.88
CA TRP A 85 -14.83 6.39 -10.65
C TRP A 85 -15.23 7.72 -11.28
N SER A 86 -14.34 8.72 -11.24
CA SER A 86 -14.59 10.04 -11.86
C SER A 86 -14.67 10.00 -13.39
N ASN A 87 -14.11 8.95 -14.01
CA ASN A 87 -14.14 8.74 -15.46
C ASN A 87 -15.22 7.72 -15.89
N THR A 88 -16.03 7.22 -14.94
CA THR A 88 -17.18 6.34 -15.23
C THR A 88 -18.48 7.12 -15.38
N SER A 89 -19.33 6.67 -16.30
CA SER A 89 -20.71 7.16 -16.41
C SER A 89 -21.69 6.04 -16.69
N PHE A 90 -22.89 6.18 -16.14
CA PHE A 90 -24.04 5.30 -16.32
C PHE A 90 -25.15 6.05 -17.05
N GLY A 91 -25.33 5.76 -18.33
CA GLY A 91 -26.25 6.51 -19.19
C GLY A 91 -25.90 8.00 -19.21
N ILE A 92 -26.80 8.83 -18.68
CA ILE A 92 -26.64 10.29 -18.57
C ILE A 92 -25.92 10.74 -17.29
N HIS A 93 -25.82 9.87 -16.28
CA HIS A 93 -25.29 10.22 -14.97
C HIS A 93 -23.80 9.90 -14.89
N ARG A 94 -22.99 10.91 -14.53
CA ARG A 94 -21.55 10.72 -14.27
C ARG A 94 -21.33 10.48 -12.78
N PHE A 95 -20.52 9.48 -12.46
CA PHE A 95 -20.12 9.29 -11.08
C PHE A 95 -18.97 10.24 -10.74
N LYS A 96 -19.08 10.90 -9.60
CA LYS A 96 -17.99 11.71 -9.04
C LYS A 96 -17.86 11.36 -7.57
N VAL A 97 -16.85 10.55 -7.26
CA VAL A 97 -16.53 10.21 -5.88
C VAL A 97 -15.39 11.11 -5.42
N LYS A 98 -15.56 11.69 -4.24
CA LYS A 98 -14.49 12.35 -3.50
C LYS A 98 -14.07 11.39 -2.39
N LEU A 99 -12.96 10.68 -2.61
CA LEU A 99 -12.32 9.91 -1.54
C LEU A 99 -11.40 10.84 -0.77
N ASP A 100 -11.54 10.83 0.55
CA ASP A 100 -10.57 11.47 1.43
C ASP A 100 -9.42 10.49 1.68
N THR A 101 -8.24 10.88 1.23
CA THR A 101 -7.00 10.10 1.34
C THR A 101 -6.65 9.80 2.79
N THR A 102 -7.01 10.69 3.72
CA THR A 102 -6.70 10.55 5.15
C THR A 102 -7.37 9.33 5.75
N TYR A 103 -8.64 9.07 5.40
CA TYR A 103 -9.36 7.89 5.87
C TYR A 103 -8.83 6.62 5.22
N CYS A 104 -8.50 6.64 3.93
CA CYS A 104 -7.89 5.49 3.25
C CYS A 104 -6.57 5.08 3.91
N ILE A 105 -5.72 6.05 4.26
CA ILE A 105 -4.46 5.80 4.97
C ILE A 105 -4.72 5.22 6.37
N LYS A 106 -5.66 5.81 7.13
CA LYS A 106 -6.01 5.31 8.47
C LYS A 106 -6.44 3.85 8.45
N TYR A 107 -7.35 3.48 7.55
CA TYR A 107 -7.84 2.11 7.44
C TYR A 107 -6.79 1.16 6.84
N ALA A 108 -5.95 1.63 5.92
CA ALA A 108 -4.83 0.83 5.40
C ALA A 108 -3.84 0.47 6.52
N ILE A 109 -3.45 1.44 7.35
CA ILE A 109 -2.57 1.20 8.51
C ILE A 109 -3.23 0.23 9.49
N LEU A 110 -4.51 0.43 9.83
CA LEU A 110 -5.25 -0.48 10.72
C LEU A 110 -5.30 -1.91 10.17
N ALA A 111 -5.48 -2.07 8.86
CA ALA A 111 -5.46 -3.39 8.22
C ALA A 111 -4.07 -4.07 8.33
N PHE A 112 -2.99 -3.33 8.12
CA PHE A 112 -1.64 -3.86 8.32
C PHE A 112 -1.35 -4.21 9.78
N LEU A 113 -1.81 -3.38 10.72
CA LEU A 113 -1.69 -3.67 12.15
C LEU A 113 -2.49 -4.91 12.54
N ALA A 114 -3.70 -5.09 12.00
CA ALA A 114 -4.51 -6.28 12.23
C ALA A 114 -3.89 -7.55 11.63
N LEU A 115 -3.07 -7.42 10.58
CA LEU A 115 -2.34 -8.53 9.96
C LEU A 115 -1.14 -9.00 10.80
N LEU A 116 -0.49 -8.12 11.55
CA LEU A 116 0.70 -8.43 12.36
C LEU A 116 0.57 -9.67 13.25
N PRO A 117 -0.50 -9.89 14.04
CA PRO A 117 -0.61 -11.09 14.87
C PRO A 117 -0.63 -12.37 14.03
N PHE A 118 -1.29 -12.37 12.86
CA PHE A 118 -1.31 -13.52 11.97
C PHE A 118 0.07 -13.81 11.37
N LEU A 119 0.79 -12.76 10.98
CA LEU A 119 2.17 -12.86 10.49
C LEU A 119 3.13 -13.38 11.56
N ALA A 120 2.97 -12.95 12.81
CA ALA A 120 3.79 -13.41 13.93
C ALA A 120 3.56 -14.90 14.22
N VAL A 121 2.30 -15.35 14.27
CA VAL A 121 1.96 -16.77 14.47
C VAL A 121 2.48 -17.63 13.32
N ALA A 122 2.26 -17.20 12.07
CA ALA A 122 2.76 -17.92 10.90
C ALA A 122 4.30 -18.01 10.91
N GLY A 123 4.98 -16.91 11.23
CA GLY A 123 6.43 -16.87 11.34
C GLY A 123 6.97 -17.81 12.43
N TYR A 124 6.31 -17.84 13.59
CA TYR A 124 6.67 -18.74 14.69
C TYR A 124 6.58 -20.21 14.27
N ILE A 125 5.48 -20.61 13.62
CA ILE A 125 5.29 -21.99 13.15
C ILE A 125 6.38 -22.36 12.13
N ILE A 126 6.65 -21.49 11.15
CA ILE A 126 7.68 -21.74 10.13
C ILE A 126 9.07 -21.89 10.78
N PHE A 127 9.40 -21.01 11.72
CA PHE A 127 10.70 -21.05 12.40
C PHE A 127 10.88 -22.32 13.24
N ASP A 128 9.85 -22.74 13.96
CA ASP A 128 9.82 -23.98 14.72
C ASP A 128 10.04 -25.21 13.81
N GLN A 129 9.37 -25.25 12.65
CA GLN A 129 9.57 -26.34 11.67
C GLN A 129 11.00 -26.38 11.13
N ILE A 130 11.60 -25.22 10.83
CA ILE A 130 12.97 -25.13 10.32
C ILE A 130 13.99 -25.59 11.38
N LEU A 131 13.81 -25.18 12.65
CA LEU A 131 14.67 -25.60 13.76
C LEU A 131 14.58 -27.11 14.01
N ASN A 132 13.36 -27.65 14.07
CA ASN A 132 13.15 -29.08 14.27
C ASN A 132 13.75 -29.92 13.12
N ALA A 133 13.71 -29.42 11.88
CA ALA A 133 14.38 -30.07 10.75
C ALA A 133 15.92 -30.04 10.91
N TYR A 134 16.48 -28.95 11.42
CA TYR A 134 17.91 -28.80 11.65
C TYR A 134 18.45 -29.72 12.75
N ASP A 135 17.75 -29.84 13.88
CA ASP A 135 18.15 -30.73 15.00
C ASP A 135 18.02 -32.24 14.67
N SER A 136 17.28 -32.58 13.61
CA SER A 136 17.08 -33.97 13.17
C SER A 136 18.12 -34.49 12.15
N SER A 137 19.07 -33.64 11.73
CA SER A 137 20.18 -33.96 10.81
C SER A 137 21.51 -34.08 11.54
#